data_AF-A0A7V7U1X6-F1
#
_entry.id   AF-A0A7V7U1X6-F1
#
_cell.length_a   1.000
_cell.length_b   1.000
_cell.length_c   1.000
_cell.angle_alpha   90.00
_cell.angle_beta   90.00
_cell.angle_gamma   90.00
#
_symmetry.space_group_name_H-M   'P 1'
#
loop_
_entity.id
_entity.type
_entity.pdbx_description
1 polymer ?
#
loop_
_entity_poly.entity_id
_entity_poly.type
_entity_poly.pdbx_seq_one_letter_code
_entity_poly.pdbx_strand_id
1 'polypeptide(L)'
;MDRMNGLDRFARSQRRWLGGLDMLDRPWYVLGGAPQPTLYPELARSYARVDINNSGLTADRLGLGPADLTIRRAKVNWTVHPTLSTHGLIWFTRTPASLLRLRLATKHRRVTAGSVMRIAKPDRFKVVAAVIGAEVRSVGSHGYPSNGIVAACYGLYFGVPEIVLTGVSLARQGHSYDTLNRPRRQVEEDTFALARLAGNARVATTEPELADATGMRLWTP
;
A
#
# COMPACT_ATOMS: atom_id res chain seq x y z
N MET A 1 -23.36 -8.60 -27.69
CA MET A 1 -22.76 -7.26 -27.48
C MET A 1 -22.12 -7.24 -26.10
N ASP A 2 -20.86 -7.66 -26.14
CA ASP A 2 -19.76 -7.69 -25.18
C ASP A 2 -19.98 -7.34 -23.69
N ARG A 3 -20.04 -8.37 -22.84
CA ARG A 3 -19.69 -8.28 -21.42
C ARG A 3 -18.17 -8.12 -21.31
N MET A 4 -17.61 -6.95 -21.66
CA MET A 4 -16.27 -6.60 -21.17
C MET A 4 -16.31 -6.72 -19.65
N ASN A 5 -15.59 -7.71 -19.11
CA ASN A 5 -15.71 -8.16 -17.73
C ASN A 5 -15.52 -6.96 -16.79
N GLY A 6 -16.28 -6.88 -15.69
CA GLY A 6 -16.17 -5.76 -14.74
C GLY A 6 -14.74 -5.58 -14.22
N LEU A 7 -13.96 -6.67 -14.21
CA LEU A 7 -12.53 -6.67 -13.90
C LEU A 7 -11.68 -5.94 -14.96
N ASP A 8 -11.97 -6.09 -16.26
CA ASP A 8 -11.21 -5.46 -17.34
C ASP A 8 -11.44 -3.95 -17.40
N ARG A 9 -12.68 -3.52 -17.09
CA ARG A 9 -13.00 -2.09 -16.96
C ARG A 9 -12.27 -1.49 -15.76
N PHE A 10 -12.30 -2.18 -14.62
CA PHE A 10 -11.56 -1.77 -13.43
C PHE A 10 -10.06 -1.68 -13.74
N ALA A 11 -9.46 -2.73 -14.28
CA ALA A 11 -8.03 -2.81 -14.54
C ALA A 11 -7.56 -1.73 -15.52
N ARG A 12 -8.28 -1.49 -16.62
CA ARG A 12 -7.96 -0.40 -17.57
C ARG A 12 -8.04 0.98 -16.92
N SER A 13 -9.06 1.21 -16.10
CA SER A 13 -9.20 2.48 -15.37
C SER A 13 -8.06 2.70 -14.39
N GLN A 14 -7.63 1.66 -13.67
CA GLN A 14 -6.51 1.75 -12.74
C GLN A 14 -5.18 1.97 -13.47
N ARG A 15 -4.90 1.21 -14.54
CA ARG A 15 -3.69 1.38 -15.37
C ARG A 15 -3.58 2.80 -15.93
N ARG A 16 -4.66 3.32 -16.52
CA ARG A 16 -4.68 4.69 -17.04
C ARG A 16 -4.38 5.72 -15.95
N TRP A 17 -4.97 5.54 -14.77
CA TRP A 17 -4.76 6.45 -13.65
C TRP A 17 -3.33 6.39 -13.10
N LEU A 18 -2.76 5.19 -12.96
CA LEU A 18 -1.37 5.00 -12.53
C LEU A 18 -0.37 5.52 -13.57
N GLY A 19 -0.63 5.32 -14.87
CA GLY A 19 0.20 5.85 -15.95
C GLY A 19 0.20 7.38 -15.96
N GLY A 20 -0.94 8.02 -15.67
CA GLY A 20 -1.00 9.48 -15.50
C GLY A 20 -0.26 10.01 -14.26
N LEU A 21 0.21 9.13 -13.37
CA LEU A 21 1.03 9.45 -12.20
C LEU A 21 2.48 8.96 -12.35
N ASP A 22 2.87 8.44 -13.51
CA ASP A 22 4.20 7.84 -13.74
C ASP A 22 4.54 6.71 -12.74
N MET A 23 3.54 5.94 -12.32
CA MET A 23 3.69 4.90 -11.29
C MET A 23 3.92 3.51 -11.88
N LEU A 24 3.80 3.29 -13.19
CA LEU A 24 3.87 1.94 -13.77
C LEU A 24 5.29 1.53 -14.16
N ASP A 25 6.11 2.49 -14.56
CA ASP A 25 7.46 2.23 -15.09
C ASP A 25 8.56 2.40 -14.03
N ARG A 26 8.19 2.94 -12.85
CA ARG A 26 9.08 3.08 -11.69
C ARG A 26 8.85 1.95 -10.68
N PRO A 27 9.91 1.39 -10.08
CA PRO A 27 9.76 0.43 -9.00
C PRO A 27 9.21 1.14 -7.74
N TRP A 28 8.54 0.42 -6.86
CA TRP A 28 7.88 0.98 -5.68
C TRP A 28 8.59 0.58 -4.40
N TYR A 29 8.70 1.49 -3.45
CA TYR A 29 8.86 1.10 -2.06
C TYR A 29 7.58 1.41 -1.29
N VAL A 30 7.08 0.42 -0.58
CA VAL A 30 5.84 0.50 0.21
C VAL A 30 6.23 0.79 1.64
N LEU A 31 5.99 2.02 2.08
CA LEU A 31 6.22 2.43 3.46
C LEU A 31 5.03 2.02 4.33
N GLY A 32 5.21 0.95 5.07
CA GLY A 32 4.31 0.44 6.08
C GLY A 32 4.35 1.22 7.39
N GLY A 33 3.64 0.69 8.38
CA GLY A 33 3.51 1.33 9.70
C GLY A 33 4.39 0.74 10.77
N ALA A 34 5.27 -0.24 10.51
CA ALA A 34 6.09 -0.84 11.56
C ALA A 34 7.06 0.22 12.16
N PRO A 35 7.33 0.16 13.48
CA PRO A 35 8.27 1.08 14.11
C PRO A 35 9.68 0.93 13.52
N GLN A 36 10.39 2.07 13.42
CA GLN A 36 11.77 2.17 12.95
C GLN A 36 12.00 1.47 11.59
N PRO A 37 11.33 1.93 10.51
CA PRO A 37 11.53 1.34 9.19
C PRO A 37 12.98 1.47 8.74
N THR A 38 13.54 0.40 8.17
CA THR A 38 14.87 0.46 7.53
C THR A 38 14.72 1.13 6.17
N LEU A 39 15.08 2.41 6.08
CA LEU A 39 14.98 3.20 4.86
C LEU A 39 16.38 3.56 4.34
N TYR A 40 16.68 3.12 3.12
CA TYR A 40 17.91 3.48 2.42
C TYR A 40 17.68 4.72 1.54
N PRO A 41 18.58 5.72 1.56
CA PRO A 41 18.48 6.91 0.68
C PRO A 41 18.37 6.57 -0.80
N GLU A 42 18.98 5.46 -1.24
CA GLU A 42 18.96 4.96 -2.60
C GLU A 42 17.55 4.61 -3.08
N LEU A 43 16.73 3.98 -2.21
CA LEU A 43 15.32 3.72 -2.49
C LEU A 43 14.55 5.03 -2.70
N ALA A 44 14.73 6.00 -1.80
CA ALA A 44 14.03 7.27 -1.89
C ALA A 44 14.37 8.05 -3.17
N ARG A 45 15.56 7.84 -3.77
CA ARG A 45 15.99 8.47 -5.02
C ARG A 45 15.50 7.77 -6.29
N SER A 46 15.34 6.45 -6.27
CA SER A 46 15.13 5.65 -7.49
C SER A 46 13.78 4.96 -7.57
N TYR A 47 13.01 4.91 -6.48
CA TYR A 47 11.71 4.25 -6.41
C TYR A 47 10.59 5.28 -6.16
N ALA A 48 9.39 4.96 -6.63
CA ALA A 48 8.18 5.67 -6.22
C ALA A 48 7.78 5.28 -4.80
N ARG A 49 7.51 6.27 -3.96
CA ARG A 49 7.08 6.07 -2.57
C ARG A 49 5.58 5.79 -2.51
N VAL A 50 5.22 4.67 -1.87
CA VAL A 50 3.83 4.31 -1.58
C VAL A 50 3.58 4.29 -0.07
N ASP A 51 2.90 5.31 0.43
CA ASP A 51 2.57 5.44 1.85
C ASP A 51 1.27 4.69 2.19
N ILE A 52 1.30 3.89 3.24
CA ILE A 52 0.15 3.15 3.77
C ILE A 52 -0.49 3.90 4.93
N ASN A 53 -1.75 4.28 4.75
CA ASN A 53 -2.56 4.98 5.76
C ASN A 53 -1.93 6.31 6.21
N ASN A 54 -1.31 6.32 7.39
CA ASN A 54 -0.64 7.50 7.98
C ASN A 54 0.88 7.30 8.09
N SER A 55 1.46 6.28 7.43
CA SER A 55 2.91 6.09 7.44
C SER A 55 3.67 7.26 6.81
N GLY A 56 3.01 8.06 5.98
CA GLY A 56 3.54 9.34 5.51
C GLY A 56 3.89 10.32 6.62
N LEU A 57 3.34 10.18 7.84
CA LEU A 57 3.79 10.97 9.00
C LEU A 57 5.23 10.62 9.39
N THR A 58 5.64 9.36 9.25
CA THR A 58 7.04 8.95 9.41
C THR A 58 7.90 9.55 8.30
N ALA A 59 7.42 9.55 7.06
CA ALA A 59 8.12 10.17 5.94
C ALA A 59 8.31 11.70 6.12
N ASP A 60 7.30 12.41 6.62
CA ASP A 60 7.38 13.84 6.92
C ASP A 60 8.44 14.14 7.98
N ARG A 61 8.51 13.33 9.05
CA ARG A 61 9.54 13.46 10.10
C ARG A 61 10.95 13.23 9.56
N LEU A 62 11.08 12.44 8.50
CA LEU A 62 12.34 12.17 7.81
C LEU A 62 12.62 13.17 6.67
N GLY A 63 11.75 14.15 6.44
CA GLY A 63 11.95 15.17 5.41
C GLY A 63 11.81 14.65 3.97
N LEU A 64 11.12 13.53 3.75
CA LEU A 64 11.03 12.88 2.43
C LEU A 64 10.04 13.54 1.46
N GLY A 65 9.36 14.61 1.88
CA GLY A 65 8.39 15.33 1.05
C GLY A 65 7.10 14.54 0.73
N PRO A 66 6.29 14.99 -0.23
CA PRO A 66 5.05 14.32 -0.63
C PRO A 66 5.29 12.90 -1.17
N ALA A 67 4.36 11.99 -0.92
CA ALA A 67 4.43 10.64 -1.50
C ALA A 67 3.96 10.64 -2.95
N ASP A 68 4.55 9.82 -3.82
CA ASP A 68 4.01 9.57 -5.16
C ASP A 68 2.58 8.99 -5.07
N LEU A 69 2.37 8.07 -4.14
CA LEU A 69 1.07 7.45 -3.90
C LEU A 69 0.81 7.24 -2.40
N THR A 70 -0.39 7.54 -1.93
CA THR A 70 -0.87 7.09 -0.63
C THR A 70 -2.06 6.14 -0.81
N ILE A 71 -2.04 5.01 -0.11
CA ILE A 71 -3.16 4.07 -0.04
C ILE A 71 -3.77 4.12 1.36
N ARG A 72 -5.04 4.56 1.47
CA ARG A 72 -5.73 4.71 2.76
C ARG A 72 -6.98 3.85 2.88
N ARG A 73 -7.21 3.31 4.08
CA ARG A 73 -8.52 2.79 4.49
C ARG A 73 -9.48 3.92 4.86
N ALA A 74 -10.77 3.78 4.51
CA ALA A 74 -11.83 4.74 4.83
C ALA A 74 -11.97 5.11 6.32
N LYS A 75 -11.62 4.19 7.23
CA LYS A 75 -11.77 4.37 8.68
C LYS A 75 -10.53 4.97 9.37
N VAL A 76 -9.45 5.24 8.64
CA VAL A 76 -8.23 5.80 9.24
C VAL A 76 -8.47 7.26 9.58
N ASN A 77 -8.20 7.61 10.84
CA ASN A 77 -8.44 8.96 11.33
C ASN A 77 -7.51 9.97 10.65
N TRP A 78 -8.11 11.04 10.15
CA TRP A 78 -7.42 12.16 9.51
C TRP A 78 -6.73 13.10 10.51
N THR A 79 -7.10 13.08 11.80
CA THR A 79 -6.46 13.92 12.82
C THR A 79 -5.03 13.50 13.13
N VAL A 80 -4.66 12.25 12.81
CA VAL A 80 -3.30 11.72 13.03
C VAL A 80 -2.31 12.31 12.03
N HIS A 81 -2.75 12.53 10.78
CA HIS A 81 -1.93 13.13 9.73
C HIS A 81 -2.78 14.14 8.95
N PRO A 82 -3.10 15.30 9.55
CA PRO A 82 -4.05 16.26 8.98
C PRO A 82 -3.49 17.04 7.79
N THR A 83 -2.17 17.02 7.61
CA THR A 83 -1.41 17.74 6.57
C THR A 83 -0.85 16.78 5.51
N LEU A 84 -1.47 15.61 5.35
CA LEU A 84 -1.02 14.60 4.38
C LEU A 84 -0.85 15.22 2.99
N SER A 85 0.29 14.96 2.36
CA SER A 85 0.61 15.43 1.01
C SER A 85 1.01 14.27 0.11
N THR A 86 0.34 14.14 -1.05
CA THR A 86 0.59 13.06 -2.01
C THR A 86 0.17 13.42 -3.43
N HIS A 87 0.87 12.89 -4.43
CA HIS A 87 0.50 13.08 -5.84
C HIS A 87 -0.74 12.25 -6.22
N GLY A 88 -0.82 10.99 -5.76
CA GLY A 88 -1.98 10.12 -5.91
C GLY A 88 -2.55 9.63 -4.58
N LEU A 89 -3.87 9.64 -4.42
CA LEU A 89 -4.54 9.04 -3.28
C LEU A 89 -5.48 7.91 -3.73
N ILE A 90 -5.16 6.68 -3.36
CA ILE A 90 -6.12 5.57 -3.42
C ILE A 90 -6.87 5.49 -2.10
N TRP A 91 -8.19 5.61 -2.17
CA TRP A 91 -9.07 5.43 -1.03
C TRP A 91 -9.87 4.13 -1.15
N PHE A 92 -9.72 3.27 -0.15
CA PHE A 92 -10.42 1.99 -0.02
C PHE A 92 -11.87 2.19 0.43
N THR A 93 -12.72 2.54 -0.53
CA THR A 93 -14.13 2.88 -0.33
C THR A 93 -14.97 2.60 -1.59
N ARG A 94 -16.29 2.56 -1.42
CA ARG A 94 -17.27 2.59 -2.53
C ARG A 94 -17.68 4.02 -2.90
N THR A 95 -17.32 5.01 -2.08
CA THR A 95 -17.66 6.42 -2.33
C THR A 95 -17.08 6.89 -3.67
N PRO A 96 -17.89 7.49 -4.55
CA PRO A 96 -17.43 8.04 -5.83
C PRO A 96 -16.30 9.07 -5.66
N ALA A 97 -15.36 9.10 -6.60
CA ALA A 97 -14.19 9.97 -6.55
C ALA A 97 -14.55 11.46 -6.46
N SER A 98 -15.65 11.91 -7.08
CA SER A 98 -16.16 13.29 -6.97
C SER A 98 -16.50 13.65 -5.53
N LEU A 99 -17.20 12.78 -4.81
CA LEU A 99 -17.52 13.00 -3.39
C LEU A 99 -16.27 12.91 -2.50
N LEU A 100 -15.27 12.11 -2.87
CA LEU A 100 -13.98 12.10 -2.17
C LEU A 100 -13.25 13.43 -2.32
N ARG A 101 -13.19 13.97 -3.55
CA ARG A 101 -12.61 15.30 -3.82
C ARG A 101 -13.34 16.38 -3.03
N LEU A 102 -14.67 16.35 -2.99
CA LEU A 102 -15.45 17.29 -2.16
C LEU A 102 -15.11 17.16 -0.68
N ARG A 103 -14.98 15.94 -0.14
CA ARG A 103 -14.58 15.73 1.27
C ARG A 103 -13.18 16.26 1.56
N LEU A 104 -12.22 16.09 0.66
CA LEU A 104 -10.89 16.67 0.79
C LEU A 104 -10.96 18.20 0.81
N ALA A 105 -11.68 18.79 -0.15
CA ALA A 105 -11.84 20.24 -0.25
C ALA A 105 -12.64 20.89 0.90
N THR A 106 -13.49 20.14 1.60
CA THR A 106 -14.40 20.71 2.63
C THR A 106 -14.04 20.29 4.05
N LYS A 107 -13.78 19.00 4.29
CA LYS A 107 -13.57 18.41 5.63
C LYS A 107 -12.09 18.17 5.95
N HIS A 108 -11.25 17.99 4.93
CA HIS A 108 -9.83 17.71 5.10
C HIS A 108 -8.98 18.73 4.34
N ARG A 109 -9.30 20.01 4.50
CA ARG A 109 -8.75 21.12 3.69
C ARG A 109 -7.22 21.27 3.72
N ARG A 110 -6.58 20.69 4.73
CA ARG A 110 -5.12 20.68 4.90
C ARG A 110 -4.43 19.50 4.20
N VAL A 111 -5.20 18.57 3.65
CA VAL A 111 -4.69 17.43 2.88
C VAL A 111 -4.53 17.85 1.42
N THR A 112 -3.35 17.60 0.88
CA THR A 112 -3.01 17.81 -0.52
C THR A 112 -2.97 16.46 -1.23
N ALA A 113 -3.91 16.22 -2.13
CA ALA A 113 -3.94 15.03 -2.97
C ALA A 113 -4.15 15.43 -4.43
N GLY A 114 -3.13 15.29 -5.27
CA GLY A 114 -3.17 15.73 -6.67
C GLY A 114 -4.25 15.01 -7.48
N SER A 115 -4.33 13.69 -7.35
CA SER A 115 -5.36 12.87 -7.96
C SER A 115 -5.93 11.86 -6.97
N VAL A 116 -7.20 11.47 -7.16
CA VAL A 116 -7.91 10.57 -6.24
C VAL A 116 -8.56 9.43 -6.99
N MET A 117 -8.31 8.21 -6.51
CA MET A 117 -8.89 6.98 -7.01
C MET A 117 -9.62 6.23 -5.89
N ARG A 118 -10.72 5.56 -6.22
CA ARG A 118 -11.41 4.67 -5.28
C ARG A 118 -11.15 3.22 -5.65
N ILE A 119 -11.03 2.36 -4.64
CA ILE A 119 -11.08 0.90 -4.85
C ILE A 119 -12.02 0.24 -3.84
N ALA A 120 -13.06 -0.39 -4.37
CA ALA A 120 -14.05 -1.11 -3.58
C ALA A 120 -13.47 -2.43 -3.07
N LYS A 121 -13.97 -2.90 -1.93
CA LYS A 121 -13.50 -4.15 -1.29
C LYS A 121 -13.48 -5.35 -2.26
N PRO A 122 -14.51 -5.61 -3.10
CA PRO A 122 -14.49 -6.72 -4.06
C PRO A 122 -13.35 -6.63 -5.08
N ASP A 123 -13.05 -5.44 -5.61
CA ASP A 123 -12.00 -5.27 -6.61
C ASP A 123 -10.61 -5.48 -6.00
N ARG A 124 -10.41 -5.00 -4.76
CA ARG A 124 -9.16 -5.27 -4.03
C ARG A 124 -8.95 -6.77 -3.82
N PHE A 125 -10.02 -7.50 -3.46
CA PHE A 125 -9.94 -8.95 -3.32
C PHE A 125 -9.55 -9.63 -4.63
N LYS A 126 -10.10 -9.22 -5.76
CA LYS A 126 -9.74 -9.78 -7.06
C LYS A 126 -8.25 -9.55 -7.38
N VAL A 127 -7.75 -8.35 -7.09
CA VAL A 127 -6.33 -8.01 -7.25
C VAL A 127 -5.44 -8.89 -6.36
N VAL A 128 -5.78 -9.02 -5.07
CA VAL A 128 -5.02 -9.87 -4.14
C VAL A 128 -5.06 -11.34 -4.58
N ALA A 129 -6.26 -11.85 -4.89
CA ALA A 129 -6.42 -13.24 -5.30
C ALA A 129 -5.68 -13.58 -6.60
N ALA A 130 -5.57 -12.62 -7.52
CA ALA A 130 -4.81 -12.78 -8.76
C ALA A 130 -3.29 -12.85 -8.54
N VAL A 131 -2.77 -12.39 -7.40
CA VAL A 131 -1.34 -12.39 -7.10
C VAL A 131 -0.95 -13.51 -6.14
N ILE A 132 -1.70 -13.70 -5.05
CA ILE A 132 -1.33 -14.66 -3.98
C ILE A 132 -2.31 -15.84 -3.83
N GLY A 133 -3.37 -15.89 -4.65
CA GLY A 133 -4.41 -16.92 -4.57
C GLY A 133 -5.63 -16.51 -3.74
N ALA A 134 -6.77 -17.14 -4.03
CA ALA A 134 -8.04 -16.89 -3.34
C ALA A 134 -8.09 -17.53 -1.94
N GLU A 135 -7.19 -18.47 -1.66
CA GLU A 135 -7.06 -19.23 -0.42
C GLU A 135 -6.76 -18.33 0.79
N VAL A 136 -6.21 -17.13 0.57
CA VAL A 136 -6.02 -16.14 1.65
C VAL A 136 -7.32 -15.80 2.38
N ARG A 137 -8.48 -16.05 1.76
CA ARG A 137 -9.80 -15.84 2.38
C ARG A 137 -10.13 -16.83 3.49
N SER A 138 -9.52 -18.01 3.49
CA SER A 138 -9.67 -19.03 4.53
C SER A 138 -8.55 -18.97 5.57
N VAL A 139 -7.63 -18.01 5.47
CA VAL A 139 -6.54 -17.82 6.42
C VAL A 139 -6.94 -16.78 7.47
N GLY A 140 -6.65 -17.09 8.73
CA GLY A 140 -6.90 -16.20 9.86
C GLY A 140 -8.36 -15.78 10.04
N SER A 141 -8.56 -14.83 10.96
CA SER A 141 -9.90 -14.35 11.34
C SER A 141 -10.44 -13.23 10.43
N HIS A 142 -9.59 -12.59 9.64
CA HIS A 142 -9.96 -11.47 8.77
C HIS A 142 -10.12 -11.91 7.31
N GLY A 143 -9.47 -13.00 6.90
CA GLY A 143 -9.53 -13.54 5.52
C GLY A 143 -9.01 -12.56 4.47
N TYR A 144 -8.10 -11.66 4.88
CA TYR A 144 -7.50 -10.65 4.03
C TYR A 144 -6.22 -10.10 4.66
N PRO A 145 -5.16 -9.82 3.88
CA PRO A 145 -3.92 -9.30 4.44
C PRO A 145 -4.01 -7.79 4.75
N SER A 146 -2.98 -7.26 5.39
CA SER A 146 -2.84 -5.86 5.74
C SER A 146 -2.66 -4.97 4.51
N ASN A 147 -2.91 -3.67 4.66
CA ASN A 147 -2.89 -2.74 3.53
C ASN A 147 -1.52 -2.64 2.83
N GLY A 148 -0.40 -2.88 3.55
CA GLY A 148 0.93 -2.88 2.94
C GLY A 148 1.10 -4.02 1.94
N ILE A 149 0.68 -5.23 2.33
CA ILE A 149 0.68 -6.41 1.45
C ILE A 149 -0.30 -6.23 0.29
N VAL A 150 -1.46 -5.63 0.55
CA VAL A 150 -2.43 -5.29 -0.51
C VAL A 150 -1.83 -4.31 -1.52
N ALA A 151 -1.02 -3.35 -1.07
CA ALA A 151 -0.32 -2.41 -1.95
C ALA A 151 0.71 -3.12 -2.82
N ALA A 152 1.46 -4.08 -2.27
CA ALA A 152 2.37 -4.91 -3.03
C ALA A 152 1.64 -5.74 -4.10
N CYS A 153 0.56 -6.44 -3.71
CA CYS A 153 -0.27 -7.18 -4.67
C CYS A 153 -0.82 -6.24 -5.76
N TYR A 154 -1.21 -5.02 -5.38
CA TYR A 154 -1.72 -4.02 -6.32
C TYR A 154 -0.66 -3.60 -7.34
N GLY A 155 0.56 -3.26 -6.90
CA GLY A 155 1.64 -2.92 -7.82
C GLY A 155 1.99 -4.08 -8.77
N LEU A 156 2.12 -5.30 -8.25
CA LEU A 156 2.45 -6.49 -9.05
C LEU A 156 1.38 -6.77 -10.11
N TYR A 157 0.10 -6.73 -9.73
CA TYR A 157 -1.01 -6.94 -10.65
C TYR A 157 -1.02 -5.93 -11.80
N PHE A 158 -0.60 -4.70 -11.54
CA PHE A 158 -0.54 -3.64 -12.54
C PHE A 158 0.77 -3.56 -13.31
N GLY A 159 1.76 -4.40 -12.97
CA GLY A 159 2.99 -4.57 -13.74
C GLY A 159 4.17 -3.74 -13.26
N VAL A 160 4.11 -3.16 -12.06
CA VAL A 160 5.21 -2.38 -11.45
C VAL A 160 6.50 -3.20 -11.37
N PRO A 161 7.64 -2.73 -11.92
CA PRO A 161 8.84 -3.54 -12.16
C PRO A 161 9.36 -4.26 -10.92
N GLU A 162 9.41 -3.59 -9.78
CA GLU A 162 9.85 -4.14 -8.50
C GLU A 162 9.08 -3.48 -7.34
N ILE A 163 8.88 -4.22 -6.25
CA ILE A 163 8.27 -3.73 -5.02
C ILE A 163 9.16 -4.09 -3.83
N VAL A 164 9.53 -3.07 -3.07
CA VAL A 164 10.28 -3.20 -1.84
C VAL A 164 9.37 -2.87 -0.65
N LEU A 165 9.19 -3.82 0.26
CA LEU A 165 8.46 -3.59 1.50
C LEU A 165 9.38 -2.94 2.53
N THR A 166 8.97 -1.81 3.09
CA THR A 166 9.73 -1.07 4.10
C THR A 166 8.83 -0.74 5.28
N GLY A 167 9.28 -0.94 6.52
CA GLY A 167 8.40 -0.76 7.68
C GLY A 167 7.25 -1.75 7.72
N VAL A 168 7.50 -3.01 7.32
CA VAL A 168 6.56 -4.13 7.44
C VAL A 168 7.16 -5.15 8.41
N SER A 169 6.39 -5.58 9.40
CA SER A 169 6.84 -6.60 10.35
C SER A 169 5.69 -7.54 10.72
N LEU A 170 6.05 -8.80 10.99
CA LEU A 170 5.15 -9.82 11.55
C LEU A 170 5.21 -9.86 13.08
N ALA A 171 6.33 -9.44 13.68
CA ALA A 171 6.58 -9.55 15.12
C ALA A 171 6.39 -8.23 15.89
N ARG A 172 6.73 -7.08 15.28
CA ARG A 172 6.71 -5.78 15.97
C ARG A 172 5.27 -5.28 16.17
N GLN A 173 4.97 -4.85 17.39
CA GLN A 173 3.70 -4.22 17.77
C GLN A 173 3.75 -2.70 17.60
N GLY A 174 2.57 -2.06 17.57
CA GLY A 174 2.44 -0.60 17.42
C GLY A 174 2.62 -0.09 15.99
N HIS A 175 2.56 1.24 15.82
CA HIS A 175 2.88 1.89 14.56
C HIS A 175 3.98 2.95 14.73
N SER A 176 4.83 3.17 13.72
CA SER A 176 5.84 4.24 13.71
C SER A 176 5.26 5.66 13.85
N TYR A 177 3.97 5.81 13.56
CA TYR A 177 3.27 7.09 13.52
C TYR A 177 2.31 7.31 14.70
N ASP A 178 2.14 6.35 15.61
CA ASP A 178 1.36 6.53 16.85
C ASP A 178 2.00 5.83 18.07
N THR A 179 1.73 6.31 19.28
CA THR A 179 2.18 5.67 20.53
C THR A 179 1.23 4.57 21.01
N LEU A 180 0.27 4.20 20.16
CA LEU A 180 -0.73 3.20 20.51
C LEU A 180 -0.09 1.84 20.27
N ASN A 181 0.32 1.16 21.35
CA ASN A 181 0.89 -0.19 21.31
C ASN A 181 -0.20 -1.24 20.98
N ARG A 182 -0.84 -1.07 19.82
CA ARG A 182 -1.91 -1.92 19.36
C ARG A 182 -1.32 -3.26 18.93
N PRO A 183 -1.98 -4.38 19.29
CA PRO A 183 -1.54 -5.68 18.86
C PRO A 183 -1.55 -5.75 17.34
N ARG A 184 -0.53 -6.39 16.77
CA ARG A 184 -0.46 -6.67 15.33
C ARG A 184 -1.66 -7.55 14.97
N ARG A 185 -2.43 -7.09 13.98
CA ARG A 185 -3.56 -7.84 13.44
C ARG A 185 -3.15 -8.45 12.12
N GLN A 186 -3.89 -9.47 11.70
CA GLN A 186 -3.74 -10.12 10.40
C GLN A 186 -2.39 -10.83 10.23
N VAL A 187 -1.79 -11.31 11.34
CA VAL A 187 -0.46 -11.95 11.31
C VAL A 187 -0.50 -13.22 10.47
N GLU A 188 -1.51 -14.07 10.64
CA GLU A 188 -1.69 -15.29 9.84
C GLU A 188 -1.87 -14.97 8.34
N GLU A 189 -2.71 -14.00 8.02
CA GLU A 189 -2.97 -13.57 6.64
C GLU A 189 -1.75 -12.94 5.97
N ASP A 190 -1.03 -12.09 6.70
CA ASP A 190 0.22 -11.48 6.21
C ASP A 190 1.30 -12.55 6.03
N THR A 191 1.43 -13.51 6.96
CA THR A 191 2.40 -14.61 6.86
C THR A 191 2.13 -15.45 5.61
N PHE A 192 0.87 -15.86 5.39
CA PHE A 192 0.48 -16.59 4.18
C PHE A 192 0.80 -15.81 2.91
N ALA A 193 0.45 -14.53 2.87
CA ALA A 193 0.66 -13.69 1.71
C ALA A 193 2.15 -13.48 1.42
N LEU A 194 2.95 -13.21 2.45
CA LEU A 194 4.40 -13.00 2.33
C LEU A 194 5.11 -14.27 1.86
N ALA A 195 4.72 -15.45 2.35
CA ALA A 195 5.26 -16.73 1.86
C ALA A 195 5.00 -16.93 0.35
N ARG A 196 3.82 -16.52 -0.15
CA ARG A 196 3.51 -16.56 -1.59
C ARG A 196 4.30 -15.50 -2.38
N LEU A 197 4.54 -14.33 -1.80
CA LEU A 197 5.31 -13.25 -2.42
C LEU A 197 6.82 -13.51 -2.42
N ALA A 198 7.35 -14.28 -1.47
CA ALA A 198 8.77 -14.57 -1.35
C ALA A 198 9.37 -15.25 -2.59
N GLY A 199 8.58 -16.07 -3.30
CA GLY A 199 9.00 -16.69 -4.56
C GLY A 199 9.04 -15.76 -5.77
N ASN A 200 8.59 -14.50 -5.63
CA ASN A 200 8.57 -13.54 -6.73
C ASN A 200 9.82 -12.65 -6.69
N ALA A 201 10.69 -12.78 -7.70
CA ALA A 201 11.94 -12.01 -7.80
C ALA A 201 11.74 -10.47 -7.79
N ARG A 202 10.55 -10.01 -8.14
CA ARG A 202 10.16 -8.58 -8.15
C ARG A 202 9.76 -8.06 -6.77
N VAL A 203 9.82 -8.87 -5.72
CA VAL A 203 9.46 -8.47 -4.37
C VAL A 203 10.66 -8.63 -3.46
N ALA A 204 10.97 -7.58 -2.70
CA ALA A 204 11.99 -7.59 -1.68
C ALA A 204 11.50 -6.87 -0.42
N THR A 205 12.29 -6.94 0.65
CA THR A 205 12.07 -6.20 1.90
C THR A 205 13.35 -5.50 2.32
N THR A 206 13.26 -4.34 2.97
CA THR A 206 14.41 -3.73 3.65
C THR A 206 14.60 -4.22 5.08
N GLU A 207 13.64 -4.99 5.60
CA GLU A 207 13.63 -5.45 7.00
C GLU A 207 14.27 -6.84 7.09
N PRO A 208 15.46 -6.99 7.74
CA PRO A 208 16.16 -8.28 7.84
C PRO A 208 15.34 -9.36 8.54
N GLU A 209 14.71 -9.01 9.66
CA GLU A 209 13.82 -9.93 10.40
C GLU A 209 12.67 -10.47 9.53
N LEU A 210 12.15 -9.65 8.62
CA LEU A 210 11.09 -10.08 7.71
C LEU A 210 11.64 -11.00 6.63
N ALA A 211 12.82 -10.69 6.07
CA ALA A 211 13.51 -11.54 5.10
C ALA A 211 13.77 -12.94 5.69
N ASP A 212 14.35 -12.99 6.89
CA ASP A 212 14.67 -14.23 7.60
C ASP A 212 13.41 -15.06 7.89
N ALA A 213 12.33 -14.41 8.35
CA ALA A 213 11.09 -15.10 8.72
C ALA A 213 10.29 -15.63 7.53
N THR A 214 10.46 -15.05 6.33
CA THR A 214 9.58 -15.32 5.18
C THR A 214 10.32 -15.91 3.98
N GLY A 215 11.66 -15.89 3.98
CA GLY A 215 12.49 -16.23 2.82
C GLY A 215 12.44 -15.19 1.71
N MET A 216 11.89 -14.00 1.96
CA MET A 216 11.90 -12.91 0.99
C MET A 216 13.33 -12.43 0.73
N ARG A 217 13.59 -11.98 -0.51
CA ARG A 217 14.85 -11.31 -0.83
C ARG A 217 15.02 -10.06 0.03
N LEU A 218 16.13 -10.00 0.76
CA LEU A 218 16.57 -8.77 1.39
C LEU A 218 17.05 -7.80 0.30
N TRP A 219 16.51 -6.59 0.32
CA TRP A 219 16.95 -5.52 -0.57
C TRP A 219 18.23 -4.90 -0.03
N THR A 220 19.22 -4.72 -0.90
CA THR A 220 20.49 -4.06 -0.59
C THR A 220 20.76 -2.97 -1.64
N PRO A 221 21.35 -1.83 -1.25
CA PRO A 221 21.66 -0.72 -2.16
C PRO A 221 22.73 -1.05 -3.20
#